data_AF-A0A2A4S232-F1
#
_entry.id   AF-A0A2A4S232-F1
#
_cell.length_a   1.000
_cell.length_b   1.000
_cell.length_c   1.000
_cell.angle_alpha   90.00
_cell.angle_beta   90.00
_cell.angle_gamma   90.00
#
_symmetry.space_group_name_H-M   'P 1'
#
loop_
_entity.id
_entity.type
_entity.pdbx_description
1 polymer ?
#
loop_
_entity_poly.entity_id
_entity_poly.type
_entity_poly.pdbx_seq_one_letter_code
_entity_poly.pdbx_strand_id
1 'polypeptide(L)'
;MTVFPILISLPLSLVLWLYFFQLYKRYISQCAAQSVRLLIRETTGDWLLHTIDGRVKVATLSPSSYIHPQLIILILKTDERRYILPLLRDSLSQDCFRALSVWIKMK
;
A
#
# COMPACT_ATOMS: atom_id res chain seq x y z
N MET A 1 -5.54 -8.39 51.94
CA MET A 1 -4.43 -7.64 51.30
C MET A 1 -4.38 -7.93 49.79
N THR A 2 -5.48 -7.75 49.05
CA THR A 2 -5.58 -8.09 47.61
C THR A 2 -5.98 -6.91 46.72
N VAL A 3 -6.33 -5.75 47.30
CA VAL A 3 -6.81 -4.57 46.55
C VAL A 3 -5.66 -3.76 45.94
N PHE A 4 -4.49 -3.79 46.57
CA PHE A 4 -3.30 -3.05 46.16
C PHE A 4 -2.75 -3.41 44.76
N PRO A 5 -2.61 -4.70 44.36
CA PRO A 5 -2.12 -5.04 43.01
C PRO A 5 -3.10 -4.66 41.89
N ILE A 6 -4.40 -4.60 42.19
CA ILE A 6 -5.45 -4.26 41.22
C ILE A 6 -5.44 -2.75 40.93
N LEU A 7 -5.22 -1.93 41.97
CA LEU A 7 -5.21 -0.47 41.82
C LEU A 7 -4.03 0.04 40.98
N ILE A 8 -2.92 -0.70 40.95
CA ILE A 8 -1.70 -0.35 40.18
C ILE A 8 -1.74 -0.96 38.77
N SER A 9 -2.31 -2.16 38.61
CA SER A 9 -2.38 -2.82 37.30
C SER A 9 -3.38 -2.16 36.35
N LEU A 10 -4.47 -1.57 36.85
CA LEU A 10 -5.45 -0.83 36.06
C LEU A 10 -4.83 0.36 35.29
N PRO A 11 -4.18 1.35 35.95
CA PRO A 11 -3.58 2.48 35.25
C PRO A 11 -2.42 2.03 34.34
N LEU A 12 -1.64 1.02 34.75
CA LEU A 12 -0.56 0.47 33.92
C LEU A 12 -1.11 -0.13 32.61
N SER A 13 -2.19 -0.92 32.68
CA SER A 13 -2.82 -1.50 31.50
C SER A 13 -3.41 -0.43 30.59
N LEU A 14 -3.98 0.65 31.15
CA LEU A 14 -4.55 1.76 30.40
C LEU A 14 -3.47 2.55 29.65
N VAL A 15 -2.31 2.79 30.28
CA VAL A 15 -1.16 3.45 29.63
C VAL A 15 -0.61 2.58 28.50
N LEU A 16 -0.46 1.27 28.71
CA LEU A 16 -0.04 0.33 27.68
C LEU A 16 -1.00 0.31 26.49
N TRP A 17 -2.31 0.32 26.77
CA TRP A 17 -3.35 0.33 25.73
C TRP A 17 -3.32 1.63 24.91
N LEU A 18 -3.18 2.78 25.57
CA LEU A 18 -3.05 4.08 24.89
C LEU A 18 -1.78 4.14 24.03
N TYR A 19 -0.65 3.63 24.53
CA TYR A 19 0.60 3.59 23.78
C TYR A 19 0.47 2.69 22.54
N PHE A 20 -0.14 1.52 22.70
CA PHE A 20 -0.42 0.61 21.59
C PHE A 20 -1.36 1.25 20.56
N PHE A 21 -2.39 1.96 21.01
CA PHE A 21 -3.33 2.65 20.13
C PHE A 21 -2.64 3.77 19.32
N GLN A 22 -1.74 4.53 19.93
CA GLN A 22 -0.96 5.56 19.24
C GLN A 22 -0.01 4.94 18.20
N LEU A 23 0.68 3.86 18.55
CA LEU A 23 1.54 3.11 17.63
C LEU A 23 0.74 2.56 16.45
N TYR A 24 -0.42 1.97 16.71
CA TYR A 24 -1.32 1.43 15.70
C TYR A 24 -1.82 2.51 14.74
N LYS A 25 -2.27 3.66 15.27
CA LYS A 25 -2.70 4.80 14.47
C LYS A 25 -1.57 5.33 13.58
N ARG A 26 -0.34 5.38 14.11
CA ARG A 26 0.85 5.82 13.36
C ARG A 26 1.27 4.82 12.29
N TYR A 27 1.16 3.53 12.58
CA TYR A 27 1.42 2.47 11.61
C TYR A 27 0.43 2.54 10.45
N ILE A 28 -0.87 2.64 10.75
CA ILE A 28 -1.92 2.81 9.71
C ILE A 28 -1.69 4.08 8.91
N SER A 29 -1.41 5.21 9.56
CA SER A 29 -1.23 6.47 8.84
C SER A 29 0.01 6.45 7.95
N GLN A 30 1.10 5.76 8.35
CA GLN A 30 2.27 5.58 7.51
C GLN A 30 1.99 4.65 6.33
N CYS A 31 1.25 3.57 6.53
CA CYS A 31 0.79 2.72 5.43
C CYS A 31 -0.15 3.48 4.47
N ALA A 32 -1.01 4.36 4.99
CA ALA A 32 -1.92 5.18 4.21
C ALA A 32 -1.20 6.30 3.44
N ALA A 33 -0.31 7.06 4.09
CA ALA A 33 0.51 8.11 3.48
C ALA A 33 1.34 7.59 2.26
N GLN A 34 1.80 6.36 2.40
CA GLN A 34 2.57 5.64 1.40
C GLN A 34 1.72 4.89 0.37
N SER A 35 0.40 4.96 0.48
CA SER A 35 -0.51 4.35 -0.48
C SER A 35 -0.37 5.06 -1.83
N VAL A 36 -0.37 4.25 -2.88
CA VAL A 36 -0.30 4.75 -4.24
C VAL A 36 -1.63 5.43 -4.55
N ARG A 37 -1.60 6.74 -4.79
CA ARG A 37 -2.78 7.50 -5.18
C ARG A 37 -3.05 7.33 -6.67
N LEU A 38 -2.00 7.36 -7.47
CA LEU A 38 -2.11 7.39 -8.92
C LEU A 38 -0.86 6.81 -9.56
N LEU A 39 -1.08 6.02 -10.62
CA LEU A 39 -0.03 5.34 -11.36
C LEU A 39 -0.17 5.76 -12.83
N ILE A 40 0.80 6.52 -13.33
CA ILE A 40 0.86 6.93 -14.74
C ILE A 40 1.95 6.11 -15.42
N ARG A 41 1.65 5.63 -16.63
CA ARG A 41 2.67 5.11 -17.53
C ARG A 41 3.16 6.25 -18.40
N GLU A 42 4.46 6.49 -18.36
CA GLU A 42 5.12 7.46 -19.21
C GLU A 42 5.45 6.84 -20.58
N THR A 43 5.51 7.65 -21.63
CA THR A 43 5.74 7.20 -23.01
C THR A 43 7.12 6.57 -23.21
N THR A 44 8.07 6.89 -22.32
CA THR A 44 9.42 6.33 -22.22
C THR A 44 9.43 4.89 -21.69
N GLY A 45 8.32 4.38 -21.17
CA GLY A 45 8.19 3.02 -20.63
C GLY A 45 8.30 2.94 -19.11
N ASP A 46 8.63 4.04 -18.45
CA ASP A 46 8.70 4.14 -17.00
C ASP A 46 7.31 4.34 -16.37
N TRP A 47 7.17 3.90 -15.11
CA TRP A 47 5.94 4.10 -14.35
C TRP A 47 6.15 5.19 -13.31
N LEU A 48 5.32 6.22 -13.34
CA LEU A 48 5.31 7.29 -12.36
C LEU A 48 4.27 6.99 -11.29
N LEU A 49 4.75 6.86 -10.05
CA LEU A 49 3.98 6.52 -8.88
C LEU A 49 3.78 7.79 -8.05
N HIS A 50 2.54 8.28 -8.03
CA HIS A 50 2.11 9.39 -7.19
C HIS A 50 1.59 8.82 -5.87
N THR A 51 2.26 9.18 -4.78
CA THR A 51 1.84 8.82 -3.42
C THR A 51 0.82 9.84 -2.89
N ILE A 52 0.06 9.45 -1.87
CA ILE A 52 -0.90 10.37 -1.20
C ILE A 52 -0.20 11.60 -0.63
N ASP A 53 1.05 11.44 -0.18
CA ASP A 53 1.93 12.53 0.28
C ASP A 53 2.36 13.53 -0.82
N GLY A 54 1.89 13.36 -2.06
CA GLY A 54 2.19 14.25 -3.19
C GLY A 54 3.55 14.01 -3.83
N ARG A 55 4.33 13.03 -3.37
CA ARG A 55 5.62 12.68 -3.98
C ARG A 55 5.40 11.83 -5.22
N VAL A 56 6.17 12.14 -6.27
CA VAL A 56 6.26 11.36 -7.50
C VAL A 56 7.53 10.51 -7.44
N LYS A 57 7.40 9.22 -7.74
CA LYS A 57 8.53 8.29 -7.78
C LYS A 57 8.52 7.54 -9.10
N VAL A 58 9.69 7.43 -9.73
CA VAL A 58 9.88 6.52 -10.86
C VAL A 58 9.90 5.10 -10.31
N ALA A 59 9.09 4.25 -10.92
CA ALA A 59 8.93 2.86 -10.57
C ALA A 59 9.02 2.00 -11.82
N THR A 60 9.49 0.77 -11.64
CA THR A 60 9.49 -0.25 -12.67
C THR A 60 8.49 -1.33 -12.29
N LEU A 61 7.62 -1.72 -13.21
CA LEU A 61 6.74 -2.87 -12.95
C LEU A 61 7.56 -4.16 -12.93
N SER A 62 7.43 -4.91 -11.85
CA SER A 62 8.05 -6.21 -11.65
C SER A 62 7.33 -7.29 -12.46
N PRO A 63 8.05 -8.28 -13.00
CA PRO A 63 7.45 -9.42 -13.71
C PRO A 63 6.60 -10.31 -12.81
N SER A 64 6.75 -10.21 -11.47
CA SER A 64 5.89 -10.91 -10.51
C SER A 64 4.49 -10.30 -10.37
N SER A 65 4.13 -9.31 -11.20
CA SER A 65 2.79 -8.74 -11.22
C SER A 65 1.81 -9.76 -11.80
N TYR A 66 0.61 -9.83 -11.21
CA TYR A 66 -0.39 -10.85 -11.52
C TYR A 66 -1.68 -10.21 -12.01
N ILE A 67 -2.26 -10.77 -13.07
CA ILE A 67 -3.57 -10.35 -13.60
C ILE A 67 -4.51 -11.54 -13.55
N HIS A 68 -5.58 -11.39 -12.78
CA HIS A 68 -6.77 -12.24 -12.79
C HIS A 68 -7.97 -11.43 -13.32
N PRO A 69 -9.00 -12.07 -13.90
CA PRO A 69 -10.19 -11.36 -14.38
C PRO A 69 -10.86 -10.42 -13.38
N GLN A 70 -10.78 -10.73 -12.09
CA GLN A 70 -11.40 -9.94 -11.00
C GLN A 70 -10.38 -9.19 -10.12
N LEU A 71 -9.12 -9.63 -10.11
CA LEU A 71 -8.09 -9.12 -9.20
C LEU A 71 -6.80 -8.89 -9.95
N ILE A 72 -6.21 -7.72 -9.80
CA ILE A 72 -4.97 -7.35 -10.44
C ILE A 72 -4.00 -6.96 -9.33
N ILE A 73 -2.85 -7.62 -9.26
CA ILE A 73 -1.81 -7.32 -8.28
C ILE A 73 -0.63 -6.75 -9.04
N LEU A 74 -0.49 -5.42 -8.99
CA LEU A 74 0.66 -4.74 -9.56
C LEU A 74 1.77 -4.67 -8.54
N ILE A 75 2.94 -5.16 -8.93
CA ILE A 75 4.13 -5.09 -8.11
C ILE A 75 5.07 -4.07 -8.75
N LEU A 76 5.29 -2.98 -8.06
CA LEU A 76 6.13 -1.87 -8.52
C LEU A 76 7.40 -1.85 -7.68
N LYS A 77 8.56 -1.75 -8.32
CA LYS A 77 9.85 -1.58 -7.65
C LYS A 77 10.33 -0.16 -7.89
N THR A 78 10.67 0.53 -6.82
CA THR A 78 11.41 1.80 -6.84
C THR A 78 12.80 1.54 -6.26
N ASP A 79 13.72 2.50 -6.37
CA ASP A 79 15.07 2.38 -5.79
C ASP A 79 15.05 2.12 -4.28
N GLU A 80 14.09 2.73 -3.57
CA GLU A 80 14.01 2.60 -2.11
C GLU A 80 13.29 1.32 -1.67
N ARG A 81 12.25 0.91 -2.40
CA ARG A 81 11.34 -0.16 -1.94
C ARG A 81 10.44 -0.74 -3.02
N ARG A 82 9.82 -1.87 -2.66
CA ARG A 82 8.77 -2.54 -3.42
C ARG A 82 7.38 -2.11 -2.93
N TYR A 83 6.47 -1.87 -3.85
CA TYR A 83 5.06 -1.59 -3.62
C TYR A 83 4.20 -2.70 -4.21
N ILE A 84 3.15 -3.05 -3.50
CA ILE A 84 2.14 -4.01 -3.96
C ILE A 84 0.82 -3.23 -4.01
N LEU A 85 0.25 -3.14 -5.21
CA LEU A 85 -0.98 -2.42 -5.47
C LEU A 85 -2.05 -3.42 -5.93
N PRO A 86 -2.91 -3.89 -5.01
CA PRO A 86 -4.09 -4.65 -5.39
C PRO A 86 -5.11 -3.70 -6.01
N LEU A 87 -5.53 -4.01 -7.23
CA LEU A 87 -6.57 -3.31 -7.97
C LEU A 87 -7.69 -4.31 -8.25
N LEU A 88 -8.92 -3.88 -8.02
CA LEU A 88 -10.08 -4.64 -8.49
C LEU A 88 -10.27 -4.37 -9.98
N ARG A 89 -10.89 -5.33 -10.67
CA ARG A 89 -11.19 -5.18 -12.10
C ARG A 89 -11.97 -3.89 -12.38
N ASP A 90 -12.91 -3.58 -11.49
CA ASP A 90 -13.87 -2.49 -11.62
C ASP A 90 -13.21 -1.11 -11.45
N SER A 91 -11.99 -1.08 -10.92
CA SER A 91 -11.19 0.14 -10.76
C SER A 91 -10.52 0.60 -12.06
N LEU A 92 -10.57 -0.22 -13.12
CA LEU A 92 -9.95 0.07 -14.41
C LEU A 92 -11.00 0.01 -15.52
N SER A 93 -10.93 0.96 -16.45
CA SER A 93 -11.71 0.86 -17.69
C SER A 93 -11.29 -0.38 -18.48
N GLN A 94 -12.19 -0.88 -19.32
CA GLN A 94 -11.94 -2.08 -20.13
C GLN A 94 -10.72 -1.92 -21.06
N ASP A 95 -10.51 -0.72 -21.60
CA ASP A 95 -9.35 -0.39 -22.43
C ASP A 95 -8.05 -0.38 -21.61
N CYS A 96 -8.06 0.22 -20.41
CA CYS A 96 -6.92 0.21 -19.51
C CYS A 96 -6.56 -1.22 -19.08
N PHE A 97 -7.55 -2.06 -18.77
CA PHE A 97 -7.30 -3.46 -18.44
C PHE A 97 -6.68 -4.21 -19.61
N ARG A 98 -7.18 -4.00 -20.83
CA ARG A 98 -6.67 -4.68 -22.03
C ARG A 98 -5.23 -4.25 -22.31
N ALA A 99 -4.95 -2.95 -22.27
CA ALA A 99 -3.60 -2.42 -22.45
C ALA A 99 -2.62 -2.96 -21.39
N LEU A 100 -3.04 -3.01 -20.13
CA LEU A 100 -2.26 -3.57 -19.02
C LEU A 100 -2.00 -5.07 -19.21
N SER A 101 -3.03 -5.84 -19.59
CA SER A 101 -2.93 -7.29 -19.82
C SER A 101 -2.01 -7.64 -20.97
N VAL A 102 -2.07 -6.88 -22.06
CA VAL A 102 -1.16 -7.05 -23.20
C VAL A 102 0.27 -6.75 -22.76
N TRP A 103 0.48 -5.66 -22.04
CA TRP A 103 1.82 -5.25 -21.61
C TRP A 103 2.49 -6.26 -20.67
N ILE A 104 1.76 -6.78 -19.67
CA ILE A 104 2.31 -7.79 -18.76
C ILE A 104 2.62 -9.10 -19.50
N LYS A 105 1.82 -9.46 -20.51
CA LYS A 105 2.09 -10.66 -21.34
C LYS A 105 3.25 -10.50 -22.32
N MET A 106 3.57 -9.27 -22.72
CA MET A 106 4.62 -8.95 -23.70
C MET A 106 6.00 -8.72 -23.07
N LYS A 107 6.11 -8.78 -21.74
CA LYS A 107 7.35 -8.59 -20.98
C LYS A 107 7.92 -9.93 -20.53
#